data_AF-A0A8T4RSR6-F1
#
_entry.id   AF-A0A8T4RSR6-F1
#
_cell.length_a   1.000
_cell.length_b   1.000
_cell.length_c   1.000
_cell.angle_alpha   90.00
_cell.angle_beta   90.00
_cell.angle_gamma   90.00
#
_symmetry.space_group_name_H-M   'P 1'
#
loop_
_entity.id
_entity.type
_entity.pdbx_description
1 polymer ?
#
loop_
_entity_poly.entity_id
_entity_poly.type
_entity_poly.pdbx_seq_one_letter_code
_entity_poly.pdbx_strand_id
1 'polypeptide(L)'
;MTTKHRINSVFVYSFLITLFIFLLGLFANYGLDFVRIHALSEVMREQSLSTEAFLTEKMFLTASGDTICVDAPYQVQRLRDELKQVGVDLSTYSTTSWFNKKDFDFLKRKYFLLELRMLALLTQLNKECDEDYVPILFFYQVDDTLSERQGFILDEISESYEGKVLVLSFDKEYKDEPLIMSLRDFYDVTFAPTLIIDLEKKYEGMQYIEELHVVLQNILRVPDPYAINTSFFYGNLTKEKLFQTFAEADDTFLKAESALMLARWEGNITCDVLSFYDLIKPHSSVQEALLFETSASLGCGRNKKAFYREAERVWSEQKNPARSKVAHLLSTGKANIILPFSSNITSVFVIPEQGLIVQRVEETWYGLAEEGVLRFVVPEERVYYPNTRFLRQDMALLLPLPQQLS
;
A
#
# COMPACT_ATOMS: atom_id res chain seq x y z
N MET A 1 62.34 -53.92 45.27
CA MET A 1 62.63 -52.67 44.53
C MET A 1 61.89 -52.61 43.18
N THR A 2 60.72 -53.25 43.03
CA THR A 2 60.06 -53.49 41.72
C THR A 2 58.67 -52.87 41.59
N THR A 3 58.10 -52.32 42.67
CA THR A 3 56.78 -51.66 42.66
C THR A 3 56.83 -50.17 42.30
N LYS A 4 57.95 -49.49 42.58
CA LYS A 4 58.11 -48.04 42.30
C LYS A 4 58.18 -47.72 40.79
N HIS A 5 58.70 -48.65 39.98
CA HIS A 5 58.85 -48.43 38.53
C HIS A 5 57.51 -48.55 37.77
N ARG A 6 56.62 -49.44 38.23
CA ARG A 6 55.31 -49.70 37.63
C ARG A 6 54.27 -48.60 37.92
N ILE A 7 54.42 -47.90 39.04
CA ILE A 7 53.55 -46.76 39.42
C ILE A 7 53.86 -45.55 38.53
N ASN A 8 55.14 -45.25 38.31
CA ASN A 8 55.56 -44.14 37.43
C ASN A 8 55.12 -44.35 35.97
N SER A 9 55.13 -45.59 35.46
CA SER A 9 54.66 -45.86 34.10
C SER A 9 53.16 -45.61 33.95
N VAL A 10 52.34 -45.97 34.93
CA VAL A 10 50.88 -45.76 34.85
C VAL A 10 50.52 -44.27 34.79
N PHE A 11 51.15 -43.44 35.62
CA PHE A 11 50.91 -41.99 35.58
C PHE A 11 51.36 -41.34 34.26
N VAL A 12 52.46 -41.81 33.67
CA VAL A 12 52.95 -41.30 32.37
C VAL A 12 52.01 -41.70 31.24
N TYR A 13 51.51 -42.94 31.21
CA TYR A 13 50.54 -43.36 30.19
C TYR A 13 49.20 -42.64 30.32
N SER A 14 48.69 -42.45 31.54
CA SER A 14 47.47 -41.67 31.77
C SER A 14 47.64 -40.21 31.32
N PHE A 15 48.79 -39.58 31.62
CA PHE A 15 49.08 -38.21 31.17
C PHE A 15 49.12 -38.10 29.64
N LEU A 16 49.76 -39.06 28.95
CA LEU A 16 49.82 -39.06 27.48
C LEU A 16 48.43 -39.26 26.84
N ILE A 17 47.58 -40.12 27.41
CA ILE A 17 46.22 -40.33 26.90
C ILE A 17 45.36 -39.08 27.11
N THR A 18 45.41 -38.46 28.29
CA THR A 18 44.68 -37.22 28.55
C THR A 18 45.18 -36.07 27.66
N LEU A 19 46.49 -35.96 27.45
CA LEU A 19 47.07 -34.97 26.54
C LEU A 19 46.61 -35.21 25.10
N PHE A 20 46.55 -36.46 24.66
CA PHE A 20 46.07 -36.81 23.33
C PHE A 20 44.59 -36.46 23.13
N ILE A 21 43.74 -36.79 24.10
CA ILE A 21 42.30 -36.43 24.05
C ILE A 21 42.12 -34.92 24.08
N PHE A 22 42.89 -34.21 24.89
CA PHE A 22 42.88 -32.74 24.96
C PHE A 22 43.30 -32.10 23.63
N LEU A 23 44.37 -32.61 23.01
CA LEU A 23 44.82 -32.14 21.69
C LEU A 23 43.76 -32.42 20.61
N LEU A 24 43.14 -33.60 20.59
CA LEU A 24 42.05 -33.90 19.68
C LEU A 24 40.87 -32.93 19.86
N GLY A 25 40.51 -32.62 21.11
CA GLY A 25 39.48 -31.63 21.41
C GLY A 25 39.84 -30.23 20.91
N LEU A 26 41.09 -29.80 21.10
CA LEU A 26 41.58 -28.53 20.58
C LEU A 26 41.59 -28.48 19.05
N PHE A 27 42.01 -29.54 18.37
CA PHE A 27 42.01 -29.61 16.91
C PHE A 27 40.59 -29.62 16.33
N ALA A 28 39.67 -30.35 16.95
CA ALA A 28 38.26 -30.35 16.56
C ALA A 28 37.63 -28.96 16.77
N ASN A 29 37.90 -28.31 17.90
CA ASN A 29 37.43 -26.96 18.17
C ASN A 29 38.03 -25.94 17.19
N TYR A 30 39.33 -26.03 16.92
CA TYR A 30 40.00 -25.18 15.92
C TYR A 30 39.41 -25.35 14.53
N GLY A 31 39.07 -26.58 14.13
CA GLY A 31 38.39 -26.85 12.85
C GLY A 31 36.99 -26.24 12.77
N LEU A 32 36.20 -26.31 13.85
CA LEU A 32 34.89 -25.67 13.94
C LEU A 32 34.99 -24.14 13.94
N ASP A 33 35.96 -23.58 14.67
CA ASP A 33 36.22 -22.14 14.69
C ASP A 33 36.66 -21.63 13.32
N PHE A 34 37.45 -22.40 12.56
CA PHE A 34 37.87 -22.03 11.21
C PHE A 34 36.68 -21.94 10.24
N VAL A 35 35.75 -22.89 10.29
CA VAL A 35 34.51 -22.85 9.48
C VAL A 35 33.64 -21.66 9.88
N ARG A 36 33.51 -21.37 11.18
CA ARG A 36 32.71 -20.25 11.68
C ARG A 36 33.30 -18.90 11.30
N ILE A 37 34.63 -18.74 11.38
CA ILE A 37 35.34 -17.50 11.01
C ILE A 37 35.26 -17.25 9.50
N HIS A 38 35.37 -18.30 8.68
CA HIS A 38 35.27 -18.14 7.23
C HIS A 38 33.88 -17.68 6.77
N ALA A 39 32.81 -18.28 7.31
CA ALA A 39 31.44 -17.85 7.03
C ALA A 39 31.19 -16.39 7.44
N LEU A 40 31.73 -15.97 8.61
CA LEU A 40 31.61 -14.59 9.07
C LEU A 40 32.42 -13.60 8.20
N SER A 41 33.60 -14.01 7.74
CA SER A 41 34.48 -13.18 6.90
C SER A 41 33.96 -13.00 5.48
N GLU A 42 33.27 -13.99 4.94
CA GLU A 42 32.70 -13.98 3.58
C GLU A 42 31.46 -13.08 3.54
N VAL A 43 30.56 -13.22 4.51
CA VAL A 43 29.40 -12.31 4.70
C VAL A 43 29.85 -10.87 4.93
N MET A 44 30.91 -10.63 5.73
CA MET A 44 31.46 -9.29 5.93
C MET A 44 32.11 -8.71 4.66
N ARG A 45 32.81 -9.53 3.85
CA ARG A 45 33.39 -9.07 2.57
C ARG A 45 32.31 -8.72 1.54
N GLU A 46 31.26 -9.53 1.44
CA GLU A 46 30.14 -9.27 0.55
C GLU A 46 29.41 -7.98 0.94
N GLN A 47 29.22 -7.74 2.24
CA GLN A 47 28.62 -6.51 2.74
C GLN A 47 29.49 -5.27 2.53
N SER A 48 30.82 -5.37 2.66
CA SER A 48 31.72 -4.26 2.32
C SER A 48 31.65 -3.92 0.83
N LEU A 49 31.60 -4.94 -0.03
CA LEU A 49 31.54 -4.78 -1.47
C LEU A 49 30.20 -4.18 -1.92
N SER A 50 29.08 -4.62 -1.32
CA SER A 50 27.75 -4.06 -1.62
C SER A 50 27.60 -2.62 -1.13
N THR A 51 28.20 -2.29 0.02
CA THR A 51 28.24 -0.92 0.55
C THR A 51 29.08 -0.01 -0.35
N GLU A 52 30.28 -0.45 -0.76
CA GLU A 52 31.13 0.30 -1.70
C GLU A 52 30.46 0.48 -3.06
N ALA A 53 29.82 -0.56 -3.59
CA ALA A 53 29.08 -0.50 -4.84
C ALA A 53 27.94 0.52 -4.75
N PHE A 54 27.16 0.51 -3.65
CA PHE A 54 26.10 1.48 -3.43
C PHE A 54 26.59 2.92 -3.29
N LEU A 55 27.67 3.14 -2.53
CA LEU A 55 28.26 4.48 -2.39
C LEU A 55 28.78 5.00 -3.73
N THR A 56 29.39 4.12 -4.53
CA THR A 56 29.87 4.44 -5.88
C THR A 56 28.71 4.76 -6.82
N GLU A 57 27.65 3.95 -6.78
CA GLU A 57 26.40 4.18 -7.52
C GLU A 57 25.80 5.54 -7.15
N LYS A 58 25.65 5.86 -5.86
CA LYS A 58 25.17 7.16 -5.39
C LYS A 58 26.06 8.32 -5.86
N MET A 59 27.38 8.19 -5.80
CA MET A 59 28.31 9.21 -6.32
C MET A 59 28.14 9.44 -7.82
N PHE A 60 27.96 8.37 -8.60
CA PHE A 60 27.76 8.44 -10.04
C PHE A 60 26.40 9.06 -10.42
N LEU A 61 25.33 8.63 -9.75
CA LEU A 61 23.98 9.15 -9.94
C LEU A 61 23.89 10.65 -9.59
N THR A 62 24.50 11.06 -8.46
CA THR A 62 24.58 12.48 -8.06
C THR A 62 25.34 13.32 -9.08
N ALA A 63 26.36 12.75 -9.73
CA ALA A 63 27.12 13.43 -10.77
C ALA A 63 26.40 13.51 -12.12
N SER A 64 25.44 12.62 -12.37
CA SER A 64 24.80 12.44 -13.69
C SER A 64 23.39 13.06 -13.78
N GLY A 65 22.77 13.43 -12.66
CA GLY A 65 21.55 14.26 -12.58
C GLY A 65 20.24 13.60 -13.02
N ASP A 66 20.23 12.88 -14.15
CA ASP A 66 19.01 12.43 -14.84
C ASP A 66 18.65 10.93 -14.62
N THR A 67 19.51 10.14 -13.99
CA THR A 67 19.36 8.67 -13.94
C THR A 67 18.65 8.13 -12.69
N ILE A 68 18.45 8.95 -11.65
CA ILE A 68 17.90 8.51 -10.36
C ILE A 68 16.43 8.08 -10.49
N CYS A 69 15.63 8.80 -11.28
CA CYS A 69 14.19 8.53 -11.40
C CYS A 69 13.89 7.34 -12.32
N VAL A 70 14.72 7.09 -13.33
CA VAL A 70 14.55 5.96 -14.27
C VAL A 70 14.71 4.61 -13.55
N ASP A 71 15.68 4.53 -12.64
CA ASP A 71 15.98 3.30 -11.90
C ASP A 71 15.27 3.21 -10.53
N ALA A 72 14.46 4.22 -10.18
CA ALA A 72 13.83 4.34 -8.87
C ALA A 72 13.00 3.09 -8.47
N PRO A 73 12.12 2.53 -9.32
CA PRO A 73 11.33 1.36 -8.94
C PRO A 73 12.20 0.14 -8.63
N TYR A 74 13.31 -0.03 -9.37
CA TYR A 74 14.26 -1.12 -9.15
C TYR A 74 15.00 -0.96 -7.82
N GLN A 75 15.44 0.26 -7.48
CA GLN A 75 16.12 0.53 -6.21
C GLN A 75 15.24 0.25 -5.00
N VAL A 76 13.99 0.73 -5.04
CA VAL A 76 13.03 0.50 -3.96
C VAL A 76 12.73 -0.99 -3.85
N GLN A 77 12.53 -1.70 -4.97
CA GLN A 77 12.28 -3.14 -4.96
C GLN A 77 13.46 -3.93 -4.38
N ARG A 78 14.69 -3.62 -4.80
CA ARG A 78 15.91 -4.27 -4.30
C ARG A 78 16.05 -4.14 -2.78
N LEU A 79 15.82 -2.93 -2.24
CA LEU A 79 15.87 -2.72 -0.79
C LEU A 79 14.74 -3.44 -0.06
N ARG A 80 13.53 -3.51 -0.65
CA ARG A 80 12.42 -4.30 -0.09
C ARG A 80 12.76 -5.78 0.02
N ASP A 81 13.37 -6.34 -1.02
CA ASP A 81 13.77 -7.75 -1.04
C ASP A 81 14.84 -8.04 0.03
N GLU A 82 15.83 -7.14 0.18
CA GLU A 82 16.85 -7.27 1.23
C GLU A 82 16.24 -7.15 2.64
N LEU A 83 15.34 -6.17 2.86
CA LEU A 83 14.60 -6.01 4.12
C LEU A 83 13.80 -7.26 4.47
N LYS A 84 13.09 -7.83 3.50
CA LYS A 84 12.32 -9.07 3.67
C LYS A 84 13.22 -10.24 4.06
N GLN A 85 14.35 -10.40 3.39
CA GLN A 85 15.30 -11.47 3.69
C GLN A 85 15.85 -11.34 5.13
N VAL A 86 16.33 -10.14 5.51
CA VAL A 86 16.86 -9.90 6.86
C VAL A 86 15.77 -10.06 7.92
N GLY A 87 14.53 -9.66 7.64
CA GLY A 87 13.38 -9.88 8.52
C GLY A 87 13.08 -11.36 8.76
N VAL A 88 13.11 -12.19 7.70
CA VAL A 88 12.95 -13.65 7.82
C VAL A 88 14.07 -14.26 8.66
N ASP A 89 15.32 -13.85 8.44
CA ASP A 89 16.46 -14.31 9.22
C ASP A 89 16.27 -13.94 10.71
N LEU A 90 15.91 -12.69 11.02
CA LEU A 90 15.63 -12.25 12.39
C LEU A 90 14.55 -13.06 13.09
N SER A 91 13.44 -13.33 12.40
CA SER A 91 12.34 -14.15 12.94
C SER A 91 12.80 -15.58 13.26
N THR A 92 13.66 -16.16 12.41
CA THR A 92 14.19 -17.51 12.58
C THR A 92 15.13 -17.59 13.78
N TYR A 93 16.04 -16.61 13.95
CA TYR A 93 16.98 -16.58 15.08
C TYR A 93 16.29 -16.31 16.42
N SER A 94 15.20 -15.55 16.45
CA SER A 94 14.44 -15.27 17.67
C SER A 94 13.80 -16.53 18.28
N THR A 95 13.44 -17.52 17.44
CA THR A 95 12.72 -18.73 17.87
C THR A 95 13.63 -19.91 18.22
N THR A 96 14.92 -19.89 17.83
CA THR A 96 15.78 -21.09 17.88
C THR A 96 17.05 -21.02 18.74
N SER A 97 17.48 -19.89 19.33
CA SER A 97 18.76 -19.93 20.07
C SER A 97 18.97 -18.86 21.15
N TRP A 98 19.03 -19.33 22.41
CA TRP A 98 19.59 -18.57 23.54
C TRP A 98 21.12 -18.34 23.41
N PHE A 99 21.79 -19.01 22.45
CA PHE A 99 23.25 -19.05 22.32
C PHE A 99 23.85 -18.08 21.27
N ASN A 100 23.05 -17.39 20.46
CA ASN A 100 23.54 -16.54 19.35
C ASN A 100 23.11 -15.06 19.45
N LYS A 101 23.12 -14.47 20.64
CA LYS A 101 22.78 -13.04 20.86
C LYS A 101 23.53 -12.08 19.93
N LYS A 102 24.83 -12.30 19.70
CA LYS A 102 25.65 -11.44 18.84
C LYS A 102 25.18 -11.42 17.38
N ASP A 103 24.72 -12.56 16.87
CA ASP A 103 24.25 -12.66 15.48
C ASP A 103 22.87 -12.00 15.35
N PHE A 104 22.01 -12.14 16.37
CA PHE A 104 20.73 -11.44 16.46
C PHE A 104 20.90 -9.92 16.51
N ASP A 105 21.76 -9.40 17.40
CA ASP A 105 22.01 -7.96 17.54
C ASP A 105 22.58 -7.38 16.23
N PHE A 106 23.47 -8.12 15.56
CA PHE A 106 24.02 -7.74 14.26
C PHE A 106 22.93 -7.67 13.18
N LEU A 107 22.07 -8.69 13.07
CA LEU A 107 20.97 -8.71 12.10
C LEU A 107 19.95 -7.60 12.39
N LYS A 108 19.66 -7.34 13.68
CA LYS A 108 18.72 -6.30 14.10
C LYS A 108 19.24 -4.91 13.73
N ARG A 109 20.54 -4.67 13.96
CA ARG A 109 21.20 -3.45 13.49
C ARG A 109 21.16 -3.32 11.97
N LYS A 110 21.47 -4.40 11.25
CA LYS A 110 21.42 -4.42 9.77
C LYS A 110 20.03 -4.05 9.25
N TYR A 111 18.98 -4.62 9.85
CA TYR A 111 17.59 -4.34 9.50
C TYR A 111 17.26 -2.85 9.61
N PHE A 112 17.55 -2.21 10.75
CA PHE A 112 17.27 -0.80 10.92
C PHE A 112 18.06 0.11 9.98
N LEU A 113 19.32 -0.24 9.67
CA LEU A 113 20.10 0.51 8.68
C LEU A 113 19.48 0.44 7.28
N LEU A 114 18.89 -0.69 6.91
CA LEU A 114 18.17 -0.84 5.64
C LEU A 114 16.88 -0.02 5.63
N GLU A 115 16.14 0.04 6.74
CA GLU A 115 14.93 0.88 6.85
C GLU A 115 15.25 2.37 6.78
N LEU A 116 16.29 2.83 7.47
CA LEU A 116 16.77 4.22 7.37
C LEU A 116 17.20 4.56 5.95
N ARG A 117 17.84 3.63 5.24
CA ARG A 117 18.21 3.80 3.84
C ARG A 117 16.99 3.85 2.93
N MET A 118 15.97 3.03 3.19
CA MET A 118 14.68 3.10 2.49
C MET A 118 14.04 4.47 2.70
N LEU A 119 13.95 4.95 3.94
CA LEU A 119 13.41 6.27 4.27
C LEU A 119 14.09 7.39 3.47
N ALA A 120 15.42 7.38 3.45
CA ALA A 120 16.20 8.36 2.70
C ALA A 120 15.94 8.28 1.19
N LEU A 121 15.81 7.07 0.64
CA LEU A 121 15.47 6.85 -0.77
C LEU A 121 14.09 7.41 -1.09
N LEU A 122 13.04 7.04 -0.34
CA LEU A 122 11.67 7.51 -0.58
C LEU A 122 11.59 9.04 -0.49
N THR A 123 12.23 9.64 0.51
CA THR A 123 12.28 11.10 0.67
C THR A 123 12.94 11.77 -0.53
N GLN A 124 14.01 11.18 -1.05
CA GLN A 124 14.69 11.69 -2.24
C GLN A 124 13.80 11.56 -3.48
N LEU A 125 13.15 10.42 -3.68
CA LEU A 125 12.27 10.15 -4.83
C LEU A 125 11.07 11.09 -4.84
N ASN A 126 10.41 11.30 -3.71
CA ASN A 126 9.28 12.23 -3.65
C ASN A 126 9.70 13.67 -4.00
N LYS A 127 10.92 14.05 -3.62
CA LYS A 127 11.43 15.41 -3.85
C LYS A 127 11.95 15.65 -5.27
N GLU A 128 12.63 14.66 -5.84
CA GLU A 128 13.39 14.81 -7.10
C GLU A 128 12.68 14.18 -8.30
N CYS A 129 11.79 13.20 -8.07
CA CYS A 129 11.14 12.41 -9.10
C CYS A 129 9.61 12.58 -9.15
N ASP A 130 9.04 13.47 -8.33
CA ASP A 130 7.59 13.71 -8.24
C ASP A 130 6.80 12.43 -7.91
N GLU A 131 7.41 11.56 -7.11
CA GLU A 131 6.78 10.34 -6.60
C GLU A 131 5.95 10.63 -5.34
N ASP A 132 4.96 9.78 -5.07
CA ASP A 132 3.98 9.92 -4.00
C ASP A 132 4.10 8.80 -2.94
N TYR A 133 5.32 8.35 -2.64
CA TYR A 133 5.52 7.34 -1.61
C TYR A 133 5.16 7.89 -0.23
N VAL A 134 4.41 7.13 0.56
CA VAL A 134 4.02 7.51 1.91
C VAL A 134 4.75 6.61 2.92
N PRO A 135 5.89 7.07 3.48
CA PRO A 135 6.55 6.36 4.55
C PRO A 135 5.73 6.45 5.85
N ILE A 136 5.53 5.31 6.50
CA ILE A 136 5.00 5.22 7.87
C ILE A 136 6.15 4.79 8.78
N LEU A 137 6.61 5.69 9.64
CA LEU A 137 7.59 5.37 10.68
C LEU A 137 6.83 4.82 11.89
N PHE A 138 6.96 3.52 12.12
CA PHE A 138 6.34 2.83 13.24
C PHE A 138 7.35 2.63 14.37
N PHE A 139 7.20 3.40 15.44
CA PHE A 139 7.99 3.22 16.66
C PHE A 139 7.31 2.26 17.60
N TYR A 140 7.94 1.11 17.85
CA TYR A 140 7.45 0.05 18.72
C TYR A 140 8.30 -0.09 19.99
N GLN A 141 7.77 -0.85 20.95
CA GLN A 141 8.50 -1.28 22.14
C GLN A 141 8.53 -2.81 22.22
N VAL A 142 9.67 -3.37 22.63
CA VAL A 142 9.83 -4.82 22.84
C VAL A 142 8.93 -5.29 23.99
N ASP A 143 8.37 -6.49 23.87
CA ASP A 143 7.46 -7.11 24.83
C ASP A 143 6.19 -6.28 25.15
N ASP A 144 5.73 -5.45 24.21
CA ASP A 144 4.50 -4.68 24.30
C ASP A 144 3.40 -5.22 23.37
N THR A 145 2.31 -5.69 23.96
CA THR A 145 1.18 -6.29 23.23
C THR A 145 0.46 -5.29 22.30
N LEU A 146 0.49 -3.99 22.60
CA LEU A 146 -0.12 -2.99 21.73
C LEU A 146 0.71 -2.78 20.47
N SER A 147 2.02 -2.75 20.61
CA SER A 147 2.98 -2.71 19.51
C SER A 147 2.87 -3.93 18.60
N GLU A 148 2.76 -5.15 19.15
CA GLU A 148 2.56 -6.36 18.34
C GLU A 148 1.27 -6.29 17.51
N ARG A 149 0.16 -5.89 18.14
CA ARG A 149 -1.12 -5.73 17.47
C ARG A 149 -1.08 -4.64 16.40
N GLN A 150 -0.41 -3.52 16.68
CA GLN A 150 -0.22 -2.46 15.68
C GLN A 150 0.58 -2.96 14.49
N GLY A 151 1.60 -3.80 14.71
CA GLY A 151 2.36 -4.46 13.65
C GLY A 151 1.45 -5.24 12.68
N PHE A 152 0.54 -6.08 13.20
CA PHE A 152 -0.40 -6.82 12.35
C PHE A 152 -1.32 -5.91 11.51
N ILE A 153 -1.78 -4.80 12.09
CA ILE A 153 -2.59 -3.81 11.37
C ILE A 153 -1.76 -3.16 10.24
N LEU A 154 -0.51 -2.84 10.52
CA LEU A 154 0.39 -2.20 9.56
C LEU A 154 0.83 -3.13 8.44
N ASP A 155 0.97 -4.43 8.70
CA ASP A 155 1.20 -5.43 7.65
C ASP A 155 0.05 -5.42 6.63
N GLU A 156 -1.20 -5.43 7.11
CA GLU A 156 -2.40 -5.36 6.25
C GLU A 156 -2.47 -4.03 5.48
N ILE A 157 -2.11 -2.91 6.11
CA ILE A 157 -2.00 -1.61 5.44
C ILE A 157 -0.93 -1.64 4.34
N SER A 158 0.26 -2.18 4.63
CA SER A 158 1.34 -2.24 3.65
C SER A 158 0.97 -3.11 2.44
N GLU A 159 0.22 -4.20 2.65
CA GLU A 159 -0.29 -5.05 1.57
C GLU A 159 -1.38 -4.35 0.74
N SER A 160 -2.26 -3.58 1.39
CA SER A 160 -3.41 -2.93 0.76
C SER A 160 -3.07 -1.79 -0.20
N TYR A 161 -1.89 -1.18 -0.06
CA TYR A 161 -1.47 0.01 -0.82
C TYR A 161 -0.30 -0.26 -1.80
N GLU A 162 -0.17 -1.52 -2.27
CA GLU A 162 0.64 -1.96 -3.43
C GLU A 162 2.05 -1.34 -3.57
N GLY A 163 2.71 -1.03 -2.45
CA GLY A 163 4.08 -0.52 -2.42
C GLY A 163 4.25 1.01 -2.52
N LYS A 164 3.16 1.79 -2.55
CA LYS A 164 3.19 3.26 -2.38
C LYS A 164 3.28 3.65 -0.90
N VAL A 165 2.63 2.89 -0.02
CA VAL A 165 2.78 3.02 1.44
C VAL A 165 3.84 2.03 1.92
N LEU A 166 4.85 2.52 2.66
CA LEU A 166 5.92 1.67 3.20
C LEU A 166 6.02 1.85 4.72
N VAL A 167 5.87 0.74 5.44
CA VAL A 167 6.04 0.71 6.90
C VAL A 167 7.50 0.46 7.24
N LEU A 168 8.09 1.35 8.03
CA LEU A 168 9.46 1.27 8.54
C LEU A 168 9.39 1.21 10.07
N SER A 169 9.80 0.08 10.65
CA SER A 169 9.53 -0.29 12.03
C SER A 169 10.76 -0.19 12.92
N PHE A 170 10.78 0.81 13.81
CA PHE A 170 11.91 1.09 14.69
C PHE A 170 11.63 0.75 16.15
N ASP A 171 12.55 0.04 16.79
CA ASP A 171 12.54 -0.12 18.24
C ASP A 171 12.90 1.21 18.91
N LYS A 172 11.92 1.81 19.61
CA LYS A 172 12.03 3.11 20.27
C LYS A 172 13.20 3.19 21.27
N GLU A 173 13.63 2.05 21.81
CA GLU A 173 14.66 1.97 22.84
C GLU A 173 15.99 1.40 22.35
N TYR A 174 16.15 1.23 21.04
CA TYR A 174 17.38 0.66 20.47
C TYR A 174 18.56 1.63 20.55
N LYS A 175 19.56 1.28 21.37
CA LYS A 175 20.74 2.14 21.66
C LYS A 175 21.94 1.87 20.77
N ASP A 176 22.00 0.71 20.13
CA ASP A 176 23.17 0.28 19.35
C ASP A 176 23.22 0.93 17.95
N GLU A 177 22.16 1.62 17.54
CA GLU A 177 22.14 2.48 16.35
C GLU A 177 21.67 3.90 16.72
N PRO A 178 22.60 4.85 16.95
CA PRO A 178 22.28 6.20 17.42
C PRO A 178 21.32 6.98 16.51
N LEU A 179 21.27 6.68 15.21
CA LEU A 179 20.36 7.34 14.28
C LEU A 179 18.88 7.09 14.63
N ILE A 180 18.56 5.92 15.21
CA ILE A 180 17.19 5.63 15.65
C ILE A 180 16.80 6.53 16.82
N MET A 181 17.71 6.72 17.77
CA MET A 181 17.50 7.64 18.89
C MET A 181 17.31 9.07 18.40
N SER A 182 18.16 9.53 17.47
CA SER A 182 18.02 10.85 16.85
C SER A 182 16.69 11.01 16.12
N LEU A 183 16.22 9.99 15.39
CA LEU A 183 14.95 10.02 14.67
C LEU A 183 13.76 10.08 15.64
N ARG A 184 13.80 9.28 16.72
CA ARG A 184 12.81 9.31 17.80
C ARG A 184 12.73 10.69 18.45
N ASP A 185 13.88 11.27 18.77
CA ASP A 185 13.98 12.57 19.43
C ASP A 185 13.54 13.69 18.48
N PHE A 186 13.83 13.59 17.18
CA PHE A 186 13.36 14.54 16.17
C PHE A 186 11.82 14.63 16.08
N TYR A 187 11.13 13.50 16.24
CA TYR A 187 9.66 13.44 16.22
C TYR A 187 9.01 13.51 17.61
N ASP A 188 9.78 13.78 18.67
CA ASP A 188 9.31 13.79 20.07
C ASP A 188 8.49 12.53 20.43
N VAL A 189 9.01 11.35 20.08
CA VAL A 189 8.34 10.06 20.32
C VAL A 189 8.64 9.56 21.74
N THR A 190 7.62 9.65 22.61
CA THR A 190 7.74 9.27 24.03
C THR A 190 7.05 7.93 24.35
N PHE A 191 5.92 7.65 23.69
CA PHE A 191 5.12 6.44 23.87
C PHE A 191 5.26 5.45 22.71
N ALA A 192 4.89 4.19 22.95
CA ALA A 192 4.76 3.15 21.92
C ALA A 192 3.39 2.45 22.07
N PRO A 193 2.75 2.04 20.97
CA PRO A 193 3.13 2.31 19.58
C PRO A 193 2.93 3.79 19.20
N THR A 194 3.80 4.33 18.34
CA THR A 194 3.63 5.67 17.73
C THR A 194 3.90 5.58 16.24
N LEU A 195 3.05 6.21 15.43
CA LEU A 195 3.19 6.28 13.98
C LEU A 195 3.50 7.71 13.56
N ILE A 196 4.48 7.88 12.67
CA ILE A 196 4.70 9.12 11.92
C ILE A 196 4.35 8.82 10.46
N ILE A 197 3.29 9.42 9.95
CA ILE A 197 2.80 9.19 8.59
C ILE A 197 3.22 10.37 7.71
N ASP A 198 3.82 10.05 6.56
CA ASP A 198 4.27 11.02 5.55
C ASP A 198 5.26 12.06 6.10
N LEU A 199 6.09 11.66 7.08
CA LEU A 199 7.09 12.51 7.74
C LEU A 199 6.53 13.74 8.49
N GLU A 200 5.22 13.91 8.56
CA GLU A 200 4.59 15.09 9.14
C GLU A 200 3.68 14.77 10.32
N LYS A 201 2.80 13.78 10.16
CA LYS A 201 1.69 13.58 11.10
C LYS A 201 2.02 12.50 12.12
N LYS A 202 2.07 12.89 13.39
CA LYS A 202 2.27 11.99 14.54
C LYS A 202 0.94 11.46 15.09
N TYR A 203 0.85 10.15 15.26
CA TYR A 203 -0.25 9.43 15.89
C TYR A 203 0.29 8.58 17.04
N GLU A 204 -0.13 8.89 18.27
CA GLU A 204 0.29 8.17 19.47
C GLU A 204 -0.76 7.14 19.89
N GLY A 205 -0.30 5.97 20.33
CA GLY A 205 -1.17 4.85 20.70
C GLY A 205 -1.65 4.06 19.49
N MET A 206 -2.41 3.00 19.78
CA MET A 206 -2.92 2.09 18.76
C MET A 206 -3.90 2.79 17.82
N GLN A 207 -3.66 2.67 16.52
CA GLN A 207 -4.52 3.14 15.44
C GLN A 207 -5.18 1.96 14.77
N TYR A 208 -6.47 2.08 14.49
CA TYR A 208 -7.23 1.02 13.82
C TYR A 208 -7.11 1.11 12.30
N ILE A 209 -7.31 -0.02 11.63
CA ILE A 209 -7.14 -0.14 10.20
C ILE A 209 -7.96 0.88 9.40
N GLU A 210 -9.23 1.11 9.77
CA GLU A 210 -10.11 2.06 9.08
C GLU A 210 -9.64 3.51 9.22
N GLU A 211 -9.14 3.89 10.41
CA GLU A 211 -8.63 5.23 10.68
C GLU A 211 -7.38 5.51 9.82
N LEU A 212 -6.50 4.51 9.71
CA LEU A 212 -5.32 4.59 8.85
C LEU A 212 -5.69 4.70 7.37
N HIS A 213 -6.69 3.95 6.90
CA HIS A 213 -7.15 4.06 5.51
C HIS A 213 -7.62 5.48 5.18
N VAL A 214 -8.39 6.12 6.07
CA VAL A 214 -8.86 7.50 5.88
C VAL A 214 -7.69 8.48 5.82
N VAL A 215 -6.70 8.34 6.70
CA VAL A 215 -5.52 9.21 6.71
C VAL A 215 -4.72 9.06 5.41
N LEU A 216 -4.43 7.83 4.99
CA LEU A 216 -3.64 7.54 3.80
C LEU A 216 -4.35 8.01 2.52
N GLN A 217 -5.66 7.80 2.41
CA GLN A 217 -6.46 8.29 1.28
C GLN A 217 -6.47 9.82 1.18
N ASN A 218 -6.33 10.54 2.29
CA ASN A 218 -6.26 12.00 2.26
C ASN A 218 -4.87 12.54 1.89
N ILE A 219 -3.81 11.80 2.22
CA ILE A 219 -2.42 12.16 1.90
C ILE A 219 -2.14 11.94 0.41
N LEU A 220 -2.61 10.82 -0.14
CA LEU A 220 -2.45 10.47 -1.55
C LEU A 220 -3.35 11.29 -2.51
N ARG A 221 -3.80 12.49 -2.12
CA ARG A 221 -4.65 13.40 -2.93
C ARG A 221 -3.96 14.75 -3.12
N VAL A 222 -3.54 15.07 -4.36
CA VAL A 222 -3.12 16.45 -4.74
C VAL A 222 -4.16 17.06 -5.70
N PRO A 223 -4.73 18.25 -5.40
CA PRO A 223 -5.64 18.94 -6.32
C PRO A 223 -4.95 19.81 -7.40
N ASP A 224 -5.50 19.82 -8.62
CA ASP A 224 -4.99 20.54 -9.81
C ASP A 224 -5.15 22.10 -9.76
N PRO A 225 -4.06 22.88 -9.93
CA PRO A 225 -4.08 24.35 -10.01
C PRO A 225 -4.69 24.93 -11.31
N TYR A 226 -5.07 24.13 -12.31
CA TYR A 226 -5.69 24.58 -13.57
C TYR A 226 -7.21 24.35 -13.66
N ALA A 227 -7.85 23.86 -12.60
CA ALA A 227 -9.31 23.65 -12.53
C ALA A 227 -10.16 24.95 -12.55
N ILE A 228 -9.55 26.13 -12.62
CA ILE A 228 -10.21 27.44 -12.46
C ILE A 228 -11.16 27.82 -13.61
N ASN A 229 -11.08 27.21 -14.80
CA ASN A 229 -11.90 27.66 -15.95
C ASN A 229 -12.86 26.63 -16.57
N THR A 230 -13.03 25.45 -15.98
CA THR A 230 -14.20 24.59 -16.26
C THR A 230 -14.74 24.00 -14.97
N SER A 231 -15.03 24.86 -14.02
CA SER A 231 -15.90 24.56 -12.89
C SER A 231 -17.27 24.16 -13.43
N PHE A 232 -17.59 22.87 -13.38
CA PHE A 232 -18.97 22.50 -13.04
C PHE A 232 -19.20 23.11 -11.66
N PHE A 233 -19.89 24.25 -11.65
CA PHE A 233 -20.33 24.89 -10.42
C PHE A 233 -21.14 23.85 -9.64
N TYR A 234 -20.59 23.34 -8.54
CA TYR A 234 -21.39 22.97 -7.38
C TYR A 234 -22.02 24.26 -6.87
N GLY A 235 -23.05 24.75 -7.57
CA GLY A 235 -23.80 25.93 -7.17
C GLY A 235 -24.44 25.65 -5.81
N ASN A 236 -23.90 26.25 -4.75
CA ASN A 236 -24.46 26.21 -3.39
C ASN A 236 -24.73 24.81 -2.82
N LEU A 237 -24.09 23.74 -3.29
CA LEU A 237 -24.29 22.40 -2.70
C LEU A 237 -23.31 22.21 -1.55
N THR A 238 -23.76 22.51 -0.33
CA THR A 238 -22.99 22.25 0.90
C THR A 238 -23.38 20.90 1.50
N LYS A 239 -22.55 20.36 2.41
CA LYS A 239 -22.88 19.15 3.18
C LYS A 239 -24.22 19.32 3.90
N GLU A 240 -24.50 20.51 4.41
CA GLU A 240 -25.77 20.86 5.07
C GLU A 240 -26.94 20.79 4.09
N LYS A 241 -26.77 21.30 2.86
CA LYS A 241 -27.82 21.24 1.84
C LYS A 241 -28.06 19.82 1.34
N LEU A 242 -27.01 19.00 1.23
CA LEU A 242 -27.10 17.57 0.92
C LEU A 242 -27.82 16.82 2.04
N PHE A 243 -27.50 17.11 3.30
CA PHE A 243 -28.17 16.55 4.46
C PHE A 243 -29.64 16.96 4.53
N GLN A 244 -29.96 18.23 4.28
CA GLN A 244 -31.34 18.71 4.14
C GLN A 244 -32.06 17.97 3.02
N THR A 245 -31.43 17.83 1.84
CA THR A 245 -32.02 17.09 0.71
C THR A 245 -32.27 15.62 1.08
N PHE A 246 -31.34 14.96 1.76
CA PHE A 246 -31.55 13.60 2.25
C PHE A 246 -32.69 13.49 3.28
N ALA A 247 -32.76 14.45 4.21
CA ALA A 247 -33.76 14.47 5.27
C ALA A 247 -35.18 14.77 4.74
N GLU A 248 -35.29 15.66 3.76
CA GLU A 248 -36.55 16.24 3.29
C GLU A 248 -37.02 15.70 1.93
N ALA A 249 -36.21 14.90 1.21
CA ALA A 249 -36.62 14.33 -0.07
C ALA A 249 -37.75 13.30 0.09
N ASP A 250 -38.90 13.62 -0.52
CA ASP A 250 -40.00 12.68 -0.74
C ASP A 250 -39.66 11.66 -1.84
N ASP A 251 -38.84 12.06 -2.81
CA ASP A 251 -38.37 11.18 -3.89
C ASP A 251 -37.33 10.19 -3.36
N THR A 252 -37.66 8.90 -3.42
CA THR A 252 -36.81 7.83 -2.87
C THR A 252 -35.48 7.71 -3.61
N PHE A 253 -35.44 8.05 -4.90
CA PHE A 253 -34.22 8.05 -5.69
C PHE A 253 -33.32 9.21 -5.28
N LEU A 254 -33.84 10.44 -5.19
CA LEU A 254 -33.10 11.60 -4.71
C LEU A 254 -32.58 11.39 -3.28
N LYS A 255 -33.36 10.71 -2.44
CA LYS A 255 -32.94 10.33 -1.09
C LYS A 255 -31.78 9.34 -1.10
N ALA A 256 -31.85 8.28 -1.91
CA ALA A 256 -30.77 7.31 -2.04
C ALA A 256 -29.49 7.95 -2.62
N GLU A 257 -29.64 8.81 -3.63
CA GLU A 257 -28.54 9.56 -4.23
C GLU A 257 -27.89 10.50 -3.21
N SER A 258 -28.68 11.25 -2.45
CA SER A 258 -28.17 12.15 -1.41
C SER A 258 -27.47 11.37 -0.29
N ALA A 259 -28.00 10.21 0.11
CA ALA A 259 -27.37 9.32 1.07
C ALA A 259 -26.02 8.81 0.58
N LEU A 260 -25.94 8.37 -0.68
CA LEU A 260 -24.69 7.92 -1.29
C LEU A 260 -23.66 9.05 -1.38
N MET A 261 -24.11 10.25 -1.74
CA MET A 261 -23.26 11.44 -1.82
C MET A 261 -22.72 11.82 -0.44
N LEU A 262 -23.55 11.82 0.60
CA LEU A 262 -23.14 12.10 1.98
C LEU A 262 -22.15 11.05 2.51
N ALA A 263 -22.45 9.77 2.29
CA ALA A 263 -21.58 8.68 2.72
C ALA A 263 -20.16 8.86 2.13
N ARG A 264 -20.07 9.12 0.82
CA ARG A 264 -18.78 9.36 0.15
C ARG A 264 -18.11 10.67 0.54
N TRP A 265 -18.89 11.72 0.79
CA TRP A 265 -18.36 12.98 1.32
C TRP A 265 -17.68 12.76 2.68
N GLU A 266 -18.21 11.87 3.49
CA GLU A 266 -17.64 11.47 4.79
C GLU A 266 -16.51 10.44 4.65
N GLY A 267 -16.09 10.10 3.42
CA GLY A 267 -15.05 9.12 3.14
C GLY A 267 -15.48 7.67 3.34
N ASN A 268 -16.78 7.42 3.54
CA ASN A 268 -17.30 6.09 3.88
C ASN A 268 -18.21 5.57 2.76
N ILE A 269 -17.85 4.46 2.11
CA ILE A 269 -18.79 3.75 1.24
C ILE A 269 -19.67 2.88 2.17
N THR A 270 -20.68 3.47 2.83
CA THR A 270 -21.52 2.71 3.74
C THR A 270 -22.47 1.80 2.94
N CYS A 271 -22.39 0.50 3.22
CA CYS A 271 -23.29 -0.49 2.64
C CYS A 271 -24.75 -0.28 3.04
N ASP A 272 -25.00 0.45 4.12
CA ASP A 272 -26.33 0.84 4.57
C ASP A 272 -27.11 1.63 3.51
N VAL A 273 -26.41 2.32 2.60
CA VAL A 273 -27.03 3.08 1.50
C VAL A 273 -27.82 2.17 0.55
N LEU A 274 -27.46 0.89 0.43
CA LEU A 274 -28.19 -0.08 -0.41
C LEU A 274 -29.66 -0.21 -0.01
N SER A 275 -29.96 -0.06 1.27
CA SER A 275 -31.34 -0.13 1.76
C SER A 275 -32.23 0.94 1.13
N PHE A 276 -31.70 2.12 0.80
CA PHE A 276 -32.44 3.16 0.09
C PHE A 276 -32.68 2.78 -1.37
N TYR A 277 -31.70 2.16 -2.02
CA TYR A 277 -31.83 1.72 -3.42
C TYR A 277 -32.85 0.58 -3.59
N ASP A 278 -33.01 -0.29 -2.60
CA ASP A 278 -33.99 -1.39 -2.63
C ASP A 278 -35.45 -0.92 -2.58
N LEU A 279 -35.68 0.29 -2.06
CA LEU A 279 -37.00 0.88 -1.96
C LEU A 279 -37.45 1.58 -3.25
N ILE A 280 -36.53 1.80 -4.19
CA ILE A 280 -36.81 2.53 -5.41
C ILE A 280 -37.57 1.65 -6.39
N LYS A 281 -38.70 2.15 -6.86
CA LYS A 281 -39.42 1.59 -8.01
C LYS A 281 -39.02 2.40 -9.25
N PRO A 282 -38.27 1.84 -10.21
CA PRO A 282 -37.82 2.60 -11.37
C PRO A 282 -39.01 3.07 -12.21
N HIS A 283 -39.01 4.35 -12.58
CA HIS A 283 -40.00 4.98 -13.46
C HIS A 283 -39.60 4.91 -14.94
N SER A 284 -38.35 4.57 -15.23
CA SER A 284 -37.83 4.34 -16.57
C SER A 284 -36.87 3.15 -16.60
N SER A 285 -36.74 2.51 -17.76
CA SER A 285 -35.75 1.47 -18.02
C SER A 285 -34.31 1.98 -17.83
N VAL A 286 -34.06 3.25 -18.13
CA VAL A 286 -32.75 3.90 -17.85
C VAL A 286 -32.48 3.93 -16.35
N GLN A 287 -33.47 4.30 -15.54
CA GLN A 287 -33.35 4.31 -14.09
C GLN A 287 -33.17 2.88 -13.54
N GLU A 288 -33.90 1.91 -14.07
CA GLU A 288 -33.75 0.49 -13.72
C GLU A 288 -32.32 -0.01 -13.95
N ALA A 289 -31.73 0.29 -15.11
CA ALA A 289 -30.36 -0.10 -15.41
C ALA A 289 -29.33 0.57 -14.49
N LEU A 290 -29.55 1.86 -14.16
CA LEU A 290 -28.73 2.60 -13.20
C LEU A 290 -28.78 2.03 -11.78
N LEU A 291 -29.95 1.54 -11.35
CA LEU A 291 -30.11 0.88 -10.04
C LEU A 291 -29.32 -0.43 -9.98
N PHE A 292 -29.35 -1.20 -11.06
CA PHE A 292 -28.57 -2.43 -11.15
C PHE A 292 -27.06 -2.17 -11.11
N GLU A 293 -26.58 -1.20 -11.89
CA GLU A 293 -25.17 -0.79 -11.87
C GLU A 293 -24.76 -0.23 -10.51
N THR A 294 -25.59 0.62 -9.90
CA THR A 294 -25.29 1.21 -8.59
C THR A 294 -25.19 0.14 -7.52
N SER A 295 -26.15 -0.79 -7.48
CA SER A 295 -26.13 -1.94 -6.56
C SER A 295 -24.91 -2.83 -6.74
N ALA A 296 -24.45 -3.03 -7.98
CA ALA A 296 -23.24 -3.78 -8.28
C ALA A 296 -21.94 -3.02 -7.94
N SER A 297 -21.96 -1.70 -8.11
CA SER A 297 -20.81 -0.80 -7.93
C SER A 297 -20.43 -0.61 -6.46
N LEU A 298 -21.42 -0.64 -5.55
CA LEU A 298 -21.19 -0.42 -4.13
C LEU A 298 -20.37 -1.54 -3.46
N GLY A 299 -20.23 -2.70 -4.11
CA GLY A 299 -19.32 -3.76 -3.63
C GLY A 299 -19.73 -4.45 -2.32
N CYS A 300 -20.91 -4.13 -1.79
CA CYS A 300 -21.41 -4.55 -0.49
C CYS A 300 -22.02 -5.97 -0.45
N GLY A 301 -21.31 -6.97 -0.98
CA GLY A 301 -21.69 -8.38 -0.88
C GLY A 301 -22.85 -8.86 -1.77
N ARG A 302 -23.41 -8.00 -2.64
CA ARG A 302 -24.39 -8.41 -3.64
C ARG A 302 -23.77 -9.26 -4.74
N ASN A 303 -24.58 -10.07 -5.43
CA ASN A 303 -24.14 -10.83 -6.61
C ASN A 303 -23.86 -9.90 -7.80
N LYS A 304 -22.70 -9.23 -7.76
CA LYS A 304 -22.24 -8.22 -8.73
C LYS A 304 -22.44 -8.66 -10.18
N LYS A 305 -22.15 -9.93 -10.48
CA LYS A 305 -22.31 -10.50 -11.83
C LYS A 305 -23.76 -10.53 -12.30
N ALA A 306 -24.69 -10.92 -11.43
CA ALA A 306 -26.12 -10.97 -11.75
C ALA A 306 -26.68 -9.57 -11.98
N PHE A 307 -26.34 -8.61 -11.12
CA PHE A 307 -26.77 -7.21 -11.27
C PHE A 307 -26.26 -6.59 -12.57
N TYR A 308 -24.99 -6.79 -12.93
CA TYR A 308 -24.49 -6.31 -14.23
C TYR A 308 -25.11 -7.03 -15.42
N ARG A 309 -25.52 -8.29 -15.29
CA ARG A 309 -26.21 -9.00 -16.37
C ARG A 309 -27.62 -8.45 -16.61
N GLU A 310 -28.32 -8.03 -15.55
CA GLU A 310 -29.59 -7.32 -15.71
C GLU A 310 -29.38 -5.92 -16.29
N ALA A 311 -28.35 -5.18 -15.85
CA ALA A 311 -27.99 -3.91 -16.47
C ALA A 311 -27.68 -4.06 -17.97
N GLU A 312 -26.91 -5.09 -18.36
CA GLU A 312 -26.62 -5.44 -19.75
C GLU A 312 -27.89 -5.63 -20.58
N ARG A 313 -28.85 -6.40 -20.05
CA ARG A 313 -30.14 -6.69 -20.68
C ARG A 313 -30.90 -5.38 -20.95
N VAL A 314 -31.05 -4.54 -19.91
CA VAL A 314 -31.81 -3.30 -20.02
C VAL A 314 -31.13 -2.30 -20.97
N TRP A 315 -29.80 -2.17 -20.94
CA TRP A 315 -29.07 -1.31 -21.89
C TRP A 315 -29.17 -1.79 -23.35
N SER A 316 -29.21 -3.10 -23.56
CA SER A 316 -29.41 -3.69 -24.89
C SER A 316 -30.80 -3.33 -25.43
N GLU A 317 -31.84 -3.42 -24.60
CA GLU A 317 -33.21 -3.01 -24.94
C GLU A 317 -33.33 -1.51 -25.24
N GLN A 318 -32.56 -0.68 -24.53
CA GLN A 318 -32.47 0.77 -24.77
C GLN A 318 -31.58 1.15 -25.97
N LYS A 319 -31.07 0.18 -26.73
CA LYS A 319 -30.15 0.41 -27.86
C LYS A 319 -28.91 1.22 -27.48
N ASN A 320 -28.38 1.01 -26.27
CA ASN A 320 -27.10 1.57 -25.82
C ASN A 320 -26.01 0.47 -25.87
N PRO A 321 -25.40 0.22 -27.04
CA PRO A 321 -24.47 -0.91 -27.21
C PRO A 321 -23.17 -0.72 -26.42
N ALA A 322 -22.75 0.52 -26.17
CA ALA A 322 -21.54 0.82 -25.41
C ALA A 322 -21.71 0.38 -23.95
N ARG A 323 -22.80 0.82 -23.30
CA ARG A 323 -23.06 0.50 -21.90
C ARG A 323 -23.46 -0.95 -21.68
N SER A 324 -24.21 -1.52 -22.61
CA SER A 324 -24.49 -2.97 -22.64
C SER A 324 -23.21 -3.80 -22.71
N LYS A 325 -22.26 -3.43 -23.58
CA LYS A 325 -20.95 -4.10 -23.68
C LYS A 325 -20.13 -3.99 -22.40
N VAL A 326 -20.12 -2.82 -21.74
CA VAL A 326 -19.42 -2.65 -20.45
C VAL A 326 -20.05 -3.56 -19.39
N ALA A 327 -21.37 -3.51 -19.24
CA ALA A 327 -22.10 -4.36 -18.30
C ALA A 327 -21.88 -5.86 -18.55
N HIS A 328 -21.84 -6.29 -19.82
CA HIS A 328 -21.50 -7.66 -20.21
C HIS A 328 -20.08 -8.09 -19.77
N LEU A 329 -19.08 -7.22 -19.97
CA LEU A 329 -17.71 -7.51 -19.58
C LEU A 329 -17.57 -7.62 -18.05
N LEU A 330 -18.29 -6.78 -17.31
CA LEU A 330 -18.33 -6.82 -15.85
C LEU A 330 -19.09 -8.05 -15.33
N SER A 331 -20.18 -8.46 -15.98
CA SER A 331 -20.96 -9.65 -15.60
C SER A 331 -20.17 -10.95 -15.78
N THR A 332 -19.27 -10.98 -16.76
CA THR A 332 -18.38 -12.13 -17.02
C THR A 332 -17.11 -12.14 -16.15
N GLY A 333 -16.89 -11.13 -15.31
CA GLY A 333 -15.74 -11.02 -14.42
C GLY A 333 -14.43 -10.65 -15.13
N LYS A 334 -14.49 -10.07 -16.33
CA LYS A 334 -13.30 -9.58 -17.03
C LYS A 334 -12.87 -8.23 -16.44
N ALA A 335 -11.76 -8.24 -15.70
CA ALA A 335 -11.19 -7.08 -15.03
C ALA A 335 -10.34 -6.18 -15.96
N ASN A 336 -9.91 -6.67 -17.13
CA ASN A 336 -9.17 -5.88 -18.10
C ASN A 336 -10.07 -5.57 -19.28
N ILE A 337 -10.78 -4.44 -19.20
CA ILE A 337 -11.52 -3.90 -20.34
C ILE A 337 -10.52 -3.04 -21.12
N ILE A 338 -9.88 -3.60 -22.14
CA ILE A 338 -9.13 -2.81 -23.11
C ILE A 338 -10.12 -2.47 -24.22
N LEU A 339 -10.64 -1.24 -24.22
CA LEU A 339 -11.45 -0.76 -25.33
C LEU A 339 -10.49 -0.31 -26.44
N PRO A 340 -10.60 -0.86 -27.65
CA PRO A 340 -9.60 -0.63 -28.71
C PRO A 340 -9.59 0.84 -29.13
N PHE A 341 -8.40 1.44 -29.09
CA PHE A 341 -8.12 2.79 -29.55
C PHE A 341 -8.25 2.88 -31.08
N SER A 342 -9.12 3.76 -31.56
CA SER A 342 -9.14 4.19 -32.96
C SER A 342 -9.07 5.71 -32.98
N SER A 343 -7.92 6.22 -33.41
CA SER A 343 -7.66 7.64 -33.58
C SER A 343 -8.32 8.13 -34.87
N ASN A 344 -9.55 8.63 -34.78
CA ASN A 344 -10.01 9.69 -35.67
C ASN A 344 -11.36 10.30 -35.24
N ILE A 345 -11.40 11.63 -35.37
CA ILE A 345 -12.56 12.52 -35.51
C ILE A 345 -13.17 13.15 -34.24
N THR A 346 -12.93 14.46 -34.20
CA THR A 346 -13.76 15.60 -33.79
C THR A 346 -15.27 15.37 -33.77
N SER A 347 -15.84 15.19 -32.59
CA SER A 347 -17.08 15.86 -32.11
C SER A 347 -17.51 15.20 -30.80
N VAL A 348 -17.64 16.02 -29.76
CA VAL A 348 -18.05 15.59 -28.41
C VAL A 348 -19.56 15.66 -28.34
N PHE A 349 -20.21 14.50 -28.39
CA PHE A 349 -21.57 14.39 -27.87
C PHE A 349 -21.46 14.18 -26.36
N VAL A 350 -21.66 15.26 -25.61
CA VAL A 350 -22.22 15.16 -24.27
C VAL A 350 -23.66 14.72 -24.49
N ILE A 351 -24.03 13.50 -24.12
CA ILE A 351 -25.44 13.16 -23.97
C ILE A 351 -25.78 13.51 -22.53
N PRO A 352 -26.44 14.67 -22.27
CA PRO A 352 -26.61 15.22 -20.92
C PRO A 352 -27.41 14.32 -19.96
N GLU A 353 -27.98 13.21 -20.43
CA GLU A 353 -28.84 12.33 -19.64
C GLU A 353 -28.17 11.02 -19.16
N GLN A 354 -26.96 10.65 -19.62
CA GLN A 354 -26.47 9.26 -19.48
C GLN A 354 -25.15 9.05 -18.72
N GLY A 355 -24.41 10.12 -18.42
CA GLY A 355 -23.14 10.06 -17.69
C GLY A 355 -21.92 9.74 -18.57
N LEU A 356 -20.73 9.87 -17.98
CA LEU A 356 -19.42 9.67 -18.62
C LEU A 356 -18.71 8.48 -17.98
N ILE A 357 -18.40 7.44 -18.75
CA ILE A 357 -17.56 6.34 -18.26
C ILE A 357 -16.11 6.82 -18.28
N VAL A 358 -15.39 6.57 -17.19
CA VAL A 358 -13.97 6.85 -17.05
C VAL A 358 -13.22 5.57 -16.73
N GLN A 359 -12.01 5.45 -17.25
CA GLN A 359 -11.13 4.31 -16.99
C GLN A 359 -9.73 4.79 -16.64
N ARG A 360 -9.15 4.23 -15.58
CA ARG A 360 -7.78 4.43 -15.18
C ARG A 360 -6.89 3.54 -16.04
N VAL A 361 -5.94 4.16 -16.74
CA VAL A 361 -4.87 3.48 -17.45
C VAL A 361 -3.57 3.98 -16.83
N GLU A 362 -2.80 3.05 -16.26
CA GLU A 362 -1.66 3.36 -15.40
C GLU A 362 -2.13 4.21 -14.21
N GLU A 363 -1.66 5.46 -14.09
CA GLU A 363 -2.03 6.38 -12.99
C GLU A 363 -3.04 7.45 -13.43
N THR A 364 -3.45 7.47 -14.70
CA THR A 364 -4.30 8.54 -15.24
C THR A 364 -5.70 8.03 -15.56
N TRP A 365 -6.73 8.78 -15.12
CA TRP A 365 -8.12 8.53 -15.50
C TRP A 365 -8.44 9.17 -16.84
N TYR A 366 -9.19 8.47 -17.67
CA TYR A 366 -9.55 8.92 -19.01
C TYR A 366 -11.04 8.78 -19.26
N GLY A 367 -11.65 9.79 -19.87
CA GLY A 367 -13.03 9.77 -20.34
C GLY A 367 -13.16 8.91 -21.60
N LEU A 368 -14.04 7.92 -21.54
CA LEU A 368 -14.42 7.08 -22.67
C LEU A 368 -15.52 7.76 -23.48
N ALA A 369 -15.34 7.81 -24.80
CA ALA A 369 -16.41 8.20 -25.71
C ALA A 369 -17.05 6.99 -26.40
N GLU A 370 -18.09 7.26 -27.19
CA GLU A 370 -18.67 6.26 -28.09
C GLU A 370 -17.55 5.60 -28.93
N GLU A 371 -17.68 4.29 -29.07
CA GLU A 371 -16.71 3.36 -29.69
C GLU A 371 -15.48 2.99 -28.86
N GLY A 372 -15.39 3.45 -27.60
CA GLY A 372 -14.34 3.00 -26.68
C GLY A 372 -13.00 3.69 -26.85
N VAL A 373 -13.03 4.90 -27.40
CA VAL A 373 -11.86 5.77 -27.56
C VAL A 373 -11.70 6.63 -26.30
N LEU A 374 -10.52 6.61 -25.66
CA LEU A 374 -10.16 7.55 -24.60
C LEU A 374 -9.95 8.92 -25.23
N ARG A 375 -10.75 9.91 -24.84
CA ARG A 375 -10.77 11.23 -25.51
C ARG A 375 -10.11 12.33 -24.70
N PHE A 376 -10.04 12.21 -23.38
CA PHE A 376 -9.48 13.25 -22.52
C PHE A 376 -9.12 12.67 -21.15
N VAL A 377 -8.12 13.27 -20.52
CA VAL A 377 -7.77 13.00 -19.13
C VAL A 377 -8.87 13.58 -18.24
N VAL A 378 -9.32 12.79 -17.27
CA VAL A 378 -10.24 13.18 -16.22
C VAL A 378 -9.41 13.29 -14.94
N PRO A 379 -9.34 14.46 -14.30
CA PRO A 379 -8.65 14.59 -13.02
C PRO A 379 -9.20 13.59 -12.00
N GLU A 380 -8.31 12.98 -11.22
CA GLU A 380 -8.68 11.95 -10.25
C GLU A 380 -9.73 12.47 -9.24
N GLU A 381 -9.61 13.72 -8.82
CA GLU A 381 -10.60 14.41 -7.98
C GLU A 381 -12.01 14.34 -8.57
N ARG A 382 -12.14 14.49 -9.89
CA ARG A 382 -13.44 14.42 -10.58
C ARG A 382 -13.99 13.00 -10.57
N VAL A 383 -13.13 11.99 -10.66
CA VAL A 383 -13.53 10.58 -10.55
C VAL A 383 -14.05 10.26 -9.15
N TYR A 384 -13.56 10.93 -8.11
CA TYR A 384 -14.08 10.77 -6.75
C TYR A 384 -15.24 11.71 -6.40
N TYR A 385 -15.83 12.41 -7.37
CA TYR A 385 -17.02 13.21 -7.10
C TYR A 385 -18.17 12.37 -6.54
N PRO A 386 -19.02 12.95 -5.68
CA PRO A 386 -20.16 12.26 -5.05
C PRO A 386 -21.09 11.50 -6.01
N ASN A 387 -21.22 11.96 -7.25
CA ASN A 387 -22.03 11.39 -8.32
C ASN A 387 -21.36 10.24 -9.11
N THR A 388 -20.14 9.82 -8.78
CA THR A 388 -19.41 8.79 -9.53
C THR A 388 -19.73 7.35 -9.12
N ARG A 389 -20.10 6.43 -10.00
CA ARG A 389 -20.29 5.00 -9.68
C ARG A 389 -19.06 4.19 -10.05
N PHE A 390 -18.35 3.63 -9.08
CA PHE A 390 -17.17 2.80 -9.34
C PHE A 390 -17.57 1.39 -9.79
N LEU A 391 -17.44 1.13 -11.08
CA LEU A 391 -17.77 -0.17 -11.66
C LEU A 391 -16.71 -1.23 -11.29
N ARG A 392 -15.45 -0.78 -11.26
CA ARG A 392 -14.22 -1.46 -10.79
C ARG A 392 -13.28 -0.45 -10.13
N GLN A 393 -12.15 -0.92 -9.59
CA GLN A 393 -11.09 -0.04 -9.06
C GLN A 393 -10.50 0.91 -10.11
N ASP A 394 -10.41 0.46 -11.36
CA ASP A 394 -9.87 1.20 -12.50
C ASP A 394 -10.97 1.76 -13.43
N MET A 395 -12.25 1.67 -13.06
CA MET A 395 -13.35 2.07 -13.97
C MET A 395 -14.52 2.64 -13.19
N ALA A 396 -14.97 3.83 -13.57
CA ALA A 396 -16.09 4.49 -12.93
C ALA A 396 -17.03 5.17 -13.93
N LEU A 397 -18.22 5.53 -13.48
CA LEU A 397 -19.24 6.23 -14.26
C LEU A 397 -19.61 7.52 -13.55
N LEU A 398 -19.29 8.66 -14.17
CA LEU A 398 -19.65 9.99 -13.71
C LEU A 398 -21.07 10.32 -14.14
N LEU A 399 -22.02 10.33 -13.20
CA LEU A 399 -23.41 10.69 -13.52
C LEU A 399 -23.62 12.21 -13.52
N PRO A 400 -24.41 12.79 -14.42
CA PRO A 400 -24.81 14.18 -14.31
C PRO A 400 -25.63 14.39 -13.03
N LEU A 401 -25.55 15.58 -12.42
CA LEU A 401 -26.37 15.91 -11.25
C LEU A 401 -27.86 16.04 -11.66
N PRO A 402 -28.81 15.76 -10.75
CA PRO A 402 -30.24 15.70 -11.05
C PRO A 402 -30.90 16.97 -11.62
N GLN A 403 -30.19 18.11 -11.66
CA GLN A 403 -30.72 19.36 -12.26
C GLN A 403 -30.88 19.30 -13.79
N GLN A 404 -30.50 18.20 -14.45
CA GLN A 404 -30.70 17.99 -15.89
C GLN A 404 -31.71 16.87 -16.23
N LEU A 405 -32.41 16.31 -15.25
CA LEU A 405 -33.40 15.22 -15.47
C LEU A 405 -34.86 15.69 -15.45
N SER A 406 -35.11 17.00 -15.64
CA SER A 406 -36.47 17.56 -15.77
C SER A 406 -36.95 17.59 -17.21
#